data_AF-A0A498JK65-F1
#
_entry.id   AF-A0A498JK65-F1
#
_cell.length_a   1.000
_cell.length_b   1.000
_cell.length_c   1.000
_cell.angle_alpha   90.00
_cell.angle_beta   90.00
_cell.angle_gamma   90.00
#
_symmetry.space_group_name_H-M   'P 1'
#
loop_
_entity.id
_entity.type
_entity.pdbx_description
1 polymer ?
#
loop_
_entity_poly.entity_id
_entity_poly.type
_entity_poly.pdbx_seq_one_letter_code
_entity_poly.pdbx_strand_id
1 'polypeptide(L)'
;MQTCPLLLRVFTKIGAHHSEVEFAVRGNEPKDEVQIYTWKDAKLRELTDLVKEIAPEASRRNARLSFAFVYPDKHGRVVVKQVGMTNSHGNGRQVDESKSLNDLNFQIGDYLDVAIL
;
A
#
# COMPACT_ATOMS: atom_id res chain seq x y z
N MET A 1 18.20 12.86 -14.29
CA MET A 1 17.09 12.32 -15.12
C MET A 1 15.81 12.53 -14.35
N GLN A 2 14.78 13.13 -14.95
CA GLN A 2 13.48 13.28 -14.30
C GLN A 2 12.56 12.18 -14.86
N THR A 3 12.39 11.11 -14.09
CA THR A 3 11.44 10.05 -14.42
C THR A 3 10.03 10.59 -14.18
N CYS A 4 9.09 10.37 -15.10
CA CYS A 4 7.70 10.73 -14.87
C CYS A 4 7.14 9.91 -13.69
N PRO A 5 6.42 10.54 -12.75
CA PRO A 5 5.79 9.82 -11.65
C PRO A 5 4.72 8.86 -12.17
N LEU A 6 4.52 7.76 -11.45
CA LEU A 6 3.43 6.83 -11.65
C LEU A 6 2.25 7.17 -10.74
N LEU A 7 1.05 6.84 -11.19
CA LEU A 7 -0.16 6.89 -10.37
C LEU A 7 -0.27 5.59 -9.57
N LEU A 8 -0.22 5.70 -8.24
CA LEU A 8 -0.42 4.60 -7.30
C LEU A 8 -1.81 4.74 -6.67
N ARG A 9 -2.66 3.72 -6.87
CA ARG A 9 -3.98 3.64 -6.21
C ARG A 9 -3.81 2.90 -4.89
N VAL A 10 -4.13 3.57 -3.79
CA VAL A 10 -3.97 3.08 -2.42
C VAL A 10 -5.33 2.91 -1.78
N PHE A 11 -5.58 1.77 -1.16
CA PHE A 11 -6.81 1.46 -0.43
C PHE A 11 -6.45 1.23 1.03
N THR A 12 -7.17 1.85 1.97
CA THR A 12 -6.89 1.72 3.40
C THR A 12 -8.03 1.02 4.12
N LYS A 13 -7.72 0.13 5.08
CA LYS A 13 -8.72 -0.54 5.92
C LYS A 13 -8.23 -0.71 7.34
N ILE A 14 -9.13 -0.54 8.32
CA ILE A 14 -8.81 -0.72 9.74
C ILE A 14 -8.91 -2.21 10.10
N GLY A 15 -7.89 -2.73 10.79
CA GLY A 15 -7.87 -4.05 11.42
C GLY A 15 -7.51 -5.24 10.51
N ALA A 16 -7.68 -5.14 9.19
CA ALA A 16 -7.32 -6.20 8.25
C ALA A 16 -7.17 -5.66 6.82
N HIS A 17 -6.56 -6.45 5.94
CA HIS A 17 -6.54 -6.21 4.50
C HIS A 17 -7.93 -6.38 3.89
N HIS A 18 -8.17 -5.74 2.75
CA HIS A 18 -9.34 -6.04 1.91
C HIS A 18 -9.22 -7.46 1.34
N SER A 19 -10.37 -8.11 1.16
CA SER A 19 -10.44 -9.44 0.57
C SER A 19 -10.31 -9.38 -0.96
N GLU A 20 -9.85 -10.48 -1.57
CA GLU A 20 -9.71 -10.58 -3.03
C GLU A 20 -11.04 -10.28 -3.78
N VAL A 21 -12.18 -10.65 -3.17
CA VAL A 21 -13.52 -10.45 -3.74
C VAL A 21 -13.86 -8.97 -3.87
N GLU A 22 -13.38 -8.12 -2.95
CA GLU A 22 -13.61 -6.67 -2.98
C GLU A 22 -12.90 -6.00 -4.17
N PHE A 23 -11.91 -6.66 -4.77
CA PHE A 23 -11.19 -6.18 -5.94
C PHE A 23 -11.51 -6.96 -7.23
N ALA A 24 -12.33 -8.01 -7.15
CA ALA A 24 -12.59 -8.91 -8.26
C ALA A 24 -13.34 -8.24 -9.43
N VAL A 25 -14.14 -7.22 -9.15
CA VAL A 25 -14.94 -6.50 -10.16
C VAL A 25 -14.36 -5.10 -10.35
N ARG A 26 -13.76 -4.83 -11.51
CA ARG A 26 -13.30 -3.49 -11.87
C ARG A 26 -14.47 -2.50 -11.84
N GLY A 27 -14.28 -1.36 -11.21
CA GLY A 27 -15.32 -0.34 -10.99
C GLY A 27 -16.11 -0.51 -9.69
N ASN A 28 -15.92 -1.63 -8.97
CA ASN A 28 -16.49 -1.88 -7.65
C ASN A 28 -15.42 -2.02 -6.57
N GLU A 29 -14.21 -1.48 -6.81
CA GLU A 29 -13.17 -1.42 -5.79
C GLU A 29 -13.65 -0.65 -4.53
N PRO A 30 -13.02 -0.85 -3.36
CA PRO A 30 -13.37 -0.12 -2.14
C PRO A 30 -13.37 1.40 -2.38
N LYS A 31 -14.35 2.10 -1.79
CA LYS A 31 -14.56 3.53 -2.04
C LYS A 31 -13.51 4.43 -1.40
N ASP A 32 -12.77 3.92 -0.42
CA ASP A 32 -11.74 4.64 0.32
C ASP A 32 -10.41 4.61 -0.43
N GLU A 33 -10.47 4.83 -1.75
CA GLU A 33 -9.31 4.94 -2.63
C GLU A 33 -8.63 6.30 -2.47
N VAL A 34 -7.31 6.27 -2.38
CA VAL A 34 -6.45 7.45 -2.45
C VAL A 34 -5.47 7.30 -3.60
N GLN A 35 -5.30 8.38 -4.36
CA GLN A 35 -4.38 8.42 -5.48
C GLN A 35 -3.12 9.18 -5.11
N ILE A 36 -1.98 8.51 -5.24
CA ILE A 36 -0.66 9.07 -4.92
C ILE A 36 0.18 9.11 -6.18
N TYR A 37 0.76 10.27 -6.48
CA TYR A 37 1.79 10.39 -7.52
C TYR A 37 3.16 10.12 -6.89
N THR A 38 3.83 9.06 -7.33
CA THR A 38 5.09 8.62 -6.74
C THR A 38 6.01 7.97 -7.77
N TRP A 39 7.15 7.44 -7.33
CA TRP A 39 8.11 6.72 -8.17
C TRP A 39 8.36 5.32 -7.62
N LYS A 40 8.96 4.44 -8.43
CA LYS A 40 9.23 3.05 -8.01
C LYS A 40 10.25 2.94 -6.88
N ASP A 41 11.10 3.94 -6.68
CA ASP A 41 12.05 4.00 -5.57
C ASP A 41 11.42 4.50 -4.25
N ALA A 42 10.13 4.87 -4.26
CA ALA A 42 9.42 5.28 -3.06
C ALA A 42 9.38 4.15 -2.02
N LYS A 43 9.71 4.50 -0.78
CA LYS A 43 9.86 3.57 0.34
C LYS A 43 8.55 3.37 1.07
N LEU A 44 8.40 2.20 1.70
CA LEU A 44 7.25 1.94 2.59
C LEU A 44 7.15 3.01 3.70
N ARG A 45 8.27 3.58 4.14
CA ARG A 45 8.26 4.70 5.07
C ARG A 45 7.57 5.96 4.52
N GLU A 46 7.91 6.36 3.29
CA GLU A 46 7.32 7.54 2.66
C GLU A 46 5.82 7.33 2.42
N LEU A 47 5.43 6.12 2.01
CA LEU A 47 4.03 5.72 1.88
C LEU A 47 3.29 5.74 3.23
N THR A 48 3.96 5.37 4.32
CA THR A 48 3.39 5.45 5.67
C THR A 48 3.07 6.88 6.07
N ASP A 49 4.00 7.80 5.83
CA ASP A 49 3.81 9.21 6.19
C ASP A 49 2.70 9.85 5.34
N LEU A 50 2.59 9.49 4.05
CA LEU A 50 1.46 9.90 3.20
C LEU A 50 0.12 9.34 3.70
N VAL A 51 0.04 8.04 4.00
CA VAL A 51 -1.20 7.42 4.50
C VAL A 51 -1.67 8.08 5.80
N LYS A 52 -0.75 8.54 6.66
CA LYS A 52 -1.09 9.26 7.90
C LYS A 52 -1.75 10.62 7.66
N GLU A 53 -1.46 11.27 6.54
CA GLU A 53 -2.10 12.54 6.18
C GLU A 53 -3.56 12.33 5.75
N ILE A 54 -3.89 11.16 5.23
CA ILE A 54 -5.21 10.86 4.66
C ILE A 54 -6.09 10.07 5.64
N ALA A 55 -5.50 9.13 6.39
CA ALA A 55 -6.18 8.26 7.35
C ALA A 55 -5.64 8.53 8.78
N PRO A 56 -6.32 9.38 9.58
CA PRO A 56 -5.87 9.75 10.91
C PRO A 56 -5.61 8.56 11.85
N GLU A 57 -6.27 7.42 11.65
CA GLU A 57 -6.07 6.19 12.41
C GLU A 57 -4.64 5.65 12.27
N ALA A 58 -4.02 5.83 11.09
CA ALA A 58 -2.64 5.46 10.85
C ALA A 58 -1.65 6.33 11.64
N SER A 59 -2.06 7.49 12.15
CA SER A 59 -1.22 8.39 12.95
C SER A 59 -1.16 8.01 14.44
N ARG A 60 -1.91 6.99 14.88
CA ARG A 60 -1.88 6.58 16.29
C ARG A 60 -0.50 6.03 16.66
N ARG A 61 -0.03 6.35 17.88
CA ARG A 61 1.33 6.01 18.35
C ARG A 61 1.70 4.53 18.20
N ASN A 62 0.74 3.62 18.39
CA ASN A 62 0.95 2.18 18.33
C ASN A 62 0.42 1.55 17.03
N ALA A 63 -0.06 2.35 16.07
CA ALA A 63 -0.58 1.82 14.82
C ALA A 63 0.55 1.19 14.00
N ARG A 64 0.22 0.09 13.33
CA ARG A 64 1.10 -0.59 12.38
C ARG A 64 0.41 -0.60 11.02
N LEU A 65 1.17 -0.35 9.96
CA LEU A 65 0.63 -0.35 8.61
C LEU A 65 1.18 -1.59 7.92
N SER A 66 0.31 -2.54 7.59
CA SER A 66 0.65 -3.69 6.76
C SER A 66 0.33 -3.35 5.31
N PHE A 67 1.29 -3.55 4.42
CA PHE A 67 1.19 -3.24 3.00
C PHE A 67 1.05 -4.52 2.19
N ALA A 68 0.10 -4.53 1.25
CA ALA A 68 -0.12 -5.62 0.32
C ALA A 68 -0.28 -5.09 -1.11
N PHE A 69 0.25 -5.82 -2.08
CA PHE A 69 -0.07 -5.56 -3.49
C PHE A 69 -1.30 -6.36 -3.88
N VAL A 70 -2.15 -5.71 -4.69
CA VAL A 70 -3.35 -6.33 -5.25
C VAL A 70 -3.22 -6.33 -6.77
N TYR A 71 -3.27 -7.52 -7.37
CA TYR A 71 -3.07 -7.69 -8.80
C TYR A 71 -3.75 -8.97 -9.32
N PRO A 72 -4.12 -9.04 -10.61
CA PRO A 72 -4.62 -10.27 -11.20
C PRO A 72 -3.48 -11.28 -11.40
N ASP A 73 -3.70 -12.53 -11.01
CA ASP A 73 -2.83 -13.65 -11.35
C ASP A 73 -2.97 -14.04 -12.83
N LYS A 74 -2.11 -14.96 -13.27
CA LYS A 74 -2.13 -15.51 -14.65
C LYS A 74 -3.43 -16.23 -15.03
N HIS A 75 -4.30 -16.53 -14.06
CA HIS A 75 -5.61 -17.16 -14.25
C HIS A 75 -6.76 -16.14 -14.16
N GLY A 76 -6.45 -14.84 -14.04
CA GLY A 76 -7.43 -13.76 -13.93
C GLY A 76 -8.06 -13.62 -12.54
N ARG A 77 -7.55 -14.33 -11.52
CA ARG A 77 -8.02 -14.18 -10.13
C ARG A 77 -7.24 -13.08 -9.46
N VAL A 78 -7.93 -12.26 -8.67
CA VAL A 78 -7.24 -11.23 -7.89
C VAL A 78 -6.50 -11.87 -6.73
N VAL A 79 -5.27 -11.42 -6.50
CA VAL A 79 -4.40 -11.85 -5.40
C VAL A 79 -4.13 -10.63 -4.53
N VAL A 80 -4.26 -10.78 -3.22
CA VAL A 80 -3.80 -9.81 -2.22
C VAL A 80 -2.56 -10.38 -1.54
N LYS A 81 -1.40 -9.81 -1.84
CA LYS A 81 -0.10 -10.30 -1.34
C LYS A 81 0.55 -9.30 -0.41
N GLN A 82 0.65 -9.64 0.87
CA GLN A 82 1.39 -8.83 1.84
C GLN A 82 2.89 -8.76 1.46
N VAL A 83 3.46 -7.55 1.46
CA VAL A 83 4.84 -7.28 1.02
C VAL A 83 5.72 -6.64 2.09
N GLY A 84 5.14 -6.02 3.10
CA GLY A 84 5.89 -5.45 4.20
C GLY A 84 5.00 -4.82 5.26
N MET A 85 5.61 -4.39 6.35
CA MET A 85 4.89 -3.70 7.43
C MET A 85 5.75 -2.58 8.02
N THR A 86 5.12 -1.47 8.38
CA THR A 86 5.77 -0.34 9.06
C THR A 86 5.09 -0.05 10.40
N ASN A 87 5.75 0.71 11.25
CA ASN A 87 5.12 1.31 12.40
C ASN A 87 4.79 2.76 12.06
N SER A 88 3.63 3.26 12.52
CA SER A 88 3.21 4.66 12.36
C SER A 88 4.28 5.66 12.79
N HIS A 89 4.95 5.32 13.89
CA HIS A 89 6.11 6.02 14.40
C HIS A 89 7.30 5.08 14.28
N GLY A 90 8.18 5.35 13.31
CA GLY A 90 9.38 4.56 13.12
C GLY A 90 10.18 4.47 14.42
N ASN A 91 10.64 3.27 14.72
CA ASN A 91 11.45 2.96 15.89
C ASN A 91 12.87 2.52 15.49
N GLY A 92 13.23 2.66 14.21
CA GLY A 92 14.53 2.27 13.65
C GLY A 92 14.79 0.77 13.61
N ARG A 93 13.84 -0.07 14.06
CA ARG A 93 13.99 -1.54 14.11
C ARG A 93 13.27 -2.24 12.96
N GLN A 94 12.35 -1.56 12.28
CA GLN A 94 11.54 -2.15 11.23
C GLN A 94 12.28 -2.13 9.89
N VAL A 95 12.83 -3.29 9.50
CA VAL A 95 13.64 -3.46 8.28
C VAL A 95 12.88 -3.08 7.01
N ASP A 96 11.58 -3.37 6.99
CA ASP A 96 10.70 -3.13 5.84
C ASP A 96 10.51 -1.64 5.50
N GLU A 97 10.69 -0.72 6.46
CA GLU A 97 10.54 0.73 6.23
C GLU A 97 11.46 1.25 5.11
N SER A 98 12.61 0.58 4.92
CA SER A 98 13.60 0.95 3.91
C SER A 98 13.34 0.39 2.51
N LYS A 99 12.46 -0.62 2.39
CA LYS A 99 12.15 -1.27 1.12
C LYS A 99 11.34 -0.34 0.22
N SER A 100 11.78 -0.21 -1.02
CA SER A 100 11.06 0.52 -2.06
C SER A 100 10.01 -0.34 -2.76
N LEU A 101 9.08 0.29 -3.48
CA LEU A 101 8.17 -0.41 -4.38
C LEU A 101 8.93 -1.29 -5.39
N ASN A 102 10.08 -0.81 -5.87
CA ASN A 102 10.95 -1.56 -6.79
C ASN A 102 11.55 -2.80 -6.12
N ASP A 103 12.04 -2.69 -4.88
CA ASP A 103 12.59 -3.82 -4.12
C ASP A 103 11.54 -4.91 -3.88
N LEU A 104 10.26 -4.52 -3.80
CA LEU A 104 9.12 -5.40 -3.59
C LEU A 104 8.52 -5.95 -4.89
N ASN A 105 9.10 -5.62 -6.05
CA ASN A 105 8.67 -6.02 -7.39
C ASN A 105 7.29 -5.46 -7.82
N PHE A 106 6.94 -4.26 -7.35
CA PHE A 106 5.73 -3.56 -7.79
C PHE A 106 5.68 -3.38 -9.31
N GLN A 107 4.53 -3.71 -9.90
CA GLN A 107 4.24 -3.44 -11.32
C GLN A 107 3.26 -2.28 -11.46
N ILE A 108 3.46 -1.48 -12.51
CA ILE A 108 2.53 -0.40 -12.82
C ILE A 108 1.18 -1.02 -13.18
N GLY A 109 0.14 -0.65 -12.46
CA GLY A 109 -1.20 -1.22 -12.57
C GLY A 109 -1.60 -2.05 -11.36
N ASP A 110 -0.65 -2.49 -10.53
CA ASP A 110 -0.95 -3.09 -9.23
C ASP A 110 -1.56 -2.03 -8.31
N TYR A 111 -2.48 -2.45 -7.44
CA TYR A 111 -2.98 -1.61 -6.36
C TYR A 111 -2.19 -1.84 -5.09
N LEU A 112 -2.19 -0.84 -4.20
CA LEU A 112 -1.63 -0.95 -2.86
C LEU A 112 -2.77 -1.00 -1.85
N ASP A 113 -2.87 -2.10 -1.11
CA ASP A 113 -3.77 -2.22 0.03
C ASP A 113 -3.01 -2.04 1.34
N VAL A 114 -3.54 -1.22 2.24
CA VAL A 114 -2.90 -0.85 3.51
C VAL A 114 -3.84 -1.14 4.67
N ALA A 115 -3.51 -2.15 5.46
CA ALA A 115 -4.21 -2.45 6.69
C ALA A 115 -3.60 -1.66 7.86
N ILE A 116 -4.43 -0.87 8.55
CA ILE A 116 -4.08 -0.11 9.74
C ILE A 116 -4.44 -0.96 10.97
N LEU A 117 -3.43 -1.50 11.63
CA LEU A 117 -3.52 -2.42 12.78
C LEU A 117 -3.26 -1.70 14.12
#